data_AF-A0A1Q1FL97-F1
#
_entry.id   AF-A0A1Q1FL97-F1
#
_cell.length_a   1.000
_cell.length_b   1.000
_cell.length_c   1.000
_cell.angle_alpha   90.00
_cell.angle_beta   90.00
_cell.angle_gamma   90.00
#
_symmetry.space_group_name_H-M   'P 1'
#
loop_
_entity.id
_entity.type
_entity.pdbx_description
1 polymer ?
#
loop_
_entity_poly.entity_id
_entity_poly.type
_entity_poly.pdbx_seq_one_letter_code
_entity_poly.pdbx_strand_id
1 'polypeptide(L)'
;MVDKDDLREQLIDAFEGADYPVNSPMDLVPALPNGPSTTFESGDFSMTAMELNQKGGGGDFPYDDVDSLVGDIMDGLEDEGYV
;
A
#
# COMPACT_ATOMS: atom_id res chain seq x y z
N MET A 1 -16.50 -0.78 9.96
CA MET A 1 -15.67 -2.00 9.80
C MET A 1 -14.95 -1.83 8.50
N VAL A 2 -13.63 -2.04 8.50
CA VAL A 2 -12.82 -1.93 7.28
C VAL A 2 -13.23 -3.03 6.31
N ASP A 3 -13.43 -2.68 5.06
CA ASP A 3 -13.59 -3.62 3.96
C ASP A 3 -12.20 -3.93 3.40
N LYS A 4 -11.65 -5.09 3.77
CA LYS A 4 -10.30 -5.52 3.40
C LYS A 4 -10.18 -5.76 1.90
N ASP A 5 -11.25 -6.24 1.26
CA ASP A 5 -11.26 -6.53 -0.17
C ASP A 5 -11.23 -5.21 -0.96
N ASP A 6 -12.04 -4.22 -0.57
CA ASP A 6 -12.06 -2.88 -1.15
C ASP A 6 -10.70 -2.16 -0.97
N LEU A 7 -10.12 -2.24 0.24
CA LEU A 7 -8.80 -1.64 0.49
C LEU A 7 -7.70 -2.31 -0.34
N ARG A 8 -7.73 -3.64 -0.45
CA ARG A 8 -6.77 -4.41 -1.25
C ARG A 8 -6.87 -4.00 -2.72
N GLU A 9 -8.07 -3.88 -3.27
CA GLU A 9 -8.30 -3.46 -4.66
C GLU A 9 -7.74 -2.05 -4.90
N GLN A 10 -8.02 -1.09 -4.00
CA GLN A 10 -7.44 0.26 -4.09
C GLN A 10 -5.91 0.27 -4.09
N LEU A 11 -5.28 -0.55 -3.24
CA LEU A 11 -3.82 -0.66 -3.17
C LEU A 11 -3.25 -1.29 -4.45
N ILE A 12 -3.90 -2.32 -4.99
CA ILE A 12 -3.49 -2.94 -6.27
C ILE A 12 -3.58 -1.91 -7.39
N ASP A 13 -4.72 -1.23 -7.54
CA ASP A 13 -4.92 -0.23 -8.60
C ASP A 13 -3.93 0.94 -8.50
N ALA A 14 -3.53 1.32 -7.28
CA ALA A 14 -2.58 2.42 -7.08
C ALA A 14 -1.12 2.02 -7.35
N PHE A 15 -0.77 0.75 -7.16
CA PHE A 15 0.61 0.25 -7.27
C PHE A 15 0.85 -0.59 -8.54
N GLU A 16 -0.17 -1.09 -9.23
CA GLU A 16 -0.03 -1.89 -10.45
C GLU A 16 0.73 -1.15 -11.57
N GLY A 17 0.66 0.18 -11.56
CA GLY A 17 1.37 1.05 -12.51
C GLY A 17 2.83 1.32 -12.17
N ALA A 18 3.37 0.75 -11.09
CA ALA A 18 4.76 0.93 -10.69
C ALA A 18 5.73 0.12 -11.57
N ASP A 19 6.97 0.59 -11.64
CA ASP A 19 8.04 -0.12 -12.35
C ASP A 19 8.62 -1.23 -11.45
N TYR A 20 8.12 -2.45 -11.65
CA TYR A 20 8.61 -3.65 -10.95
C TYR A 20 9.93 -4.18 -11.55
N PRO A 21 10.86 -4.71 -10.72
CA PRO A 21 10.75 -4.86 -9.28
C PRO A 21 10.94 -3.53 -8.55
N VAL A 22 10.07 -3.26 -7.59
CA VAL A 22 10.10 -2.07 -6.74
C VAL A 22 11.17 -2.31 -5.68
N ASN A 23 12.17 -1.44 -5.58
CA ASN A 23 13.31 -1.62 -4.66
C ASN A 23 13.20 -0.71 -3.44
N SER A 24 12.36 0.31 -3.51
CA SER A 24 12.13 1.24 -2.42
C SER A 24 10.74 1.83 -2.48
N PRO A 25 10.23 2.38 -1.36
CA PRO A 25 8.94 3.08 -1.36
C PRO A 25 8.89 4.28 -2.29
N MET A 26 10.06 4.91 -2.57
CA MET A 26 10.13 6.04 -3.49
C MET A 26 9.80 5.62 -4.93
N ASP A 27 10.03 4.36 -5.30
CA ASP A 27 9.74 3.84 -6.64
C ASP A 27 8.22 3.73 -6.88
N LEU A 28 7.42 3.69 -5.81
CA LEU A 28 5.95 3.68 -5.87
C LEU A 28 5.37 5.09 -6.06
N VAL A 29 6.08 6.14 -5.65
CA VAL A 29 5.58 7.53 -5.69
C VAL A 29 5.16 7.97 -7.11
N PRO A 30 5.89 7.66 -8.19
CA PRO A 30 5.48 8.00 -9.54
C PRO A 30 4.23 7.26 -10.04
N ALA A 31 3.94 6.06 -9.52
CA ALA A 31 2.77 5.28 -9.90
C ALA A 31 1.48 5.80 -9.24
N LEU A 32 1.62 6.39 -8.06
CA LEU A 32 0.51 6.91 -7.27
C LEU A 32 -0.16 8.13 -7.94
N PRO A 33 -1.50 8.17 -8.05
CA PRO A 33 -2.23 9.22 -8.76
C PRO A 33 -2.03 10.63 -8.17
N ASN A 34 -1.84 10.74 -6.85
CA ASN A 34 -1.52 11.98 -6.16
C ASN A 34 -0.13 11.95 -5.50
N GLY A 35 0.74 11.06 -5.97
CA GLY A 35 2.05 10.81 -5.35
C GLY A 35 1.90 10.41 -3.87
N PRO A 36 2.77 10.90 -2.97
CA PRO A 36 2.76 10.51 -1.55
C PRO A 36 1.51 11.01 -0.79
N SER A 37 0.75 11.93 -1.38
CA SER A 37 -0.51 12.44 -0.84
C SER A 37 -1.72 11.59 -1.25
N THR A 38 -1.52 10.49 -1.97
CA THR A 38 -2.60 9.53 -2.26
C THR A 38 -3.10 8.94 -0.95
N THR A 39 -4.41 8.95 -0.75
CA THR A 39 -5.06 8.43 0.46
C THR A 39 -5.80 7.15 0.11
N PHE A 40 -5.61 6.14 0.95
CA PHE A 40 -6.35 4.88 0.91
C PHE A 40 -7.36 4.89 2.05
N GLU A 41 -8.62 4.68 1.72
CA GLU A 41 -9.72 4.79 2.68
C GLU A 41 -10.69 3.62 2.53
N SER A 42 -11.01 2.94 3.62
CA SER A 42 -11.99 1.86 3.63
C SER A 42 -12.72 1.81 4.97
N GLY A 43 -14.00 2.17 4.97
CA GLY A 43 -14.81 2.23 6.18
C GLY A 43 -14.26 3.22 7.22
N ASP A 44 -13.67 2.68 8.29
CA ASP A 44 -13.07 3.46 9.39
C ASP A 44 -11.54 3.67 9.21
N PHE A 45 -10.94 3.02 8.19
CA PHE A 45 -9.54 3.17 7.82
C PHE A 45 -9.36 4.36 6.88
N SER A 46 -8.39 5.23 7.15
CA SER A 46 -7.98 6.32 6.27
C SER A 46 -6.52 6.65 6.55
N MET A 47 -5.65 6.42 5.56
CA MET A 47 -4.22 6.69 5.65
C MET A 47 -3.64 7.13 4.30
N THR A 48 -2.70 8.05 4.34
CA THR A 48 -1.94 8.44 3.15
C THR A 48 -0.88 7.38 2.80
N ALA A 49 -0.46 7.33 1.54
CA ALA A 49 0.63 6.47 1.08
C ALA A 49 1.92 6.69 1.89
N MET A 50 2.19 7.95 2.29
CA MET A 50 3.31 8.28 3.17
C MET A 50 3.16 7.72 4.59
N GLU A 51 1.96 7.75 5.17
CA GLU A 51 1.70 7.15 6.48
C GLU A 51 1.74 5.63 6.41
N LEU A 52 1.16 5.04 5.35
CA LEU A 52 1.19 3.62 5.10
C LEU A 52 2.62 3.12 4.96
N ASN A 53 3.48 3.85 4.26
CA ASN A 53 4.90 3.52 4.20
C ASN A 53 5.64 3.62 5.55
N GLN A 54 5.25 4.53 6.42
CA GLN A 54 5.88 4.69 7.74
C GLN A 54 5.36 3.67 8.76
N LYS A 55 4.11 3.22 8.63
CA LYS A 55 3.43 2.37 9.61
C LYS A 55 3.35 0.92 9.19
N GLY A 56 2.89 0.64 7.97
CA GLY A 56 2.65 -0.70 7.42
C GLY A 56 3.92 -1.51 7.12
N GLY A 57 5.00 -1.28 7.86
CA GLY A 57 6.30 -1.89 7.64
C GLY A 57 7.05 -1.21 6.49
N GLY A 58 8.31 -0.86 6.74
CA GLY A 58 9.24 -0.70 5.63
C GLY A 58 9.36 -2.07 4.97
N GLY A 59 8.51 -2.32 3.97
CA GLY A 59 8.36 -3.62 3.34
C GLY A 59 9.69 -4.29 3.00
N ASP A 60 9.70 -5.61 2.91
CA ASP A 60 10.87 -6.42 2.54
C ASP A 60 11.21 -6.26 1.05
N PHE A 61 11.57 -5.04 0.65
CA PHE A 61 12.01 -4.74 -0.71
C PHE A 61 13.22 -5.62 -1.08
N PRO A 62 13.32 -6.06 -2.36
CA PRO A 62 12.45 -5.69 -3.46
C PRO A 62 11.18 -6.55 -3.56
N TYR A 63 10.10 -5.94 -4.07
CA TYR A 63 8.90 -6.67 -4.49
C TYR A 63 8.90 -6.83 -6.00
N ASP A 64 8.72 -8.07 -6.46
CA ASP A 64 8.70 -8.41 -7.88
C ASP A 64 7.34 -8.16 -8.55
N ASP A 65 6.27 -8.11 -7.76
CA ASP A 65 4.89 -7.92 -8.23
C ASP A 65 4.02 -7.18 -7.21
N VAL A 66 2.90 -6.65 -7.70
CA VAL A 66 1.94 -5.87 -6.91
C VAL A 66 1.24 -6.72 -5.86
N ASP A 67 0.93 -7.97 -6.16
CA ASP A 67 0.23 -8.87 -5.24
C ASP A 67 1.05 -9.13 -3.97
N SER A 68 2.36 -9.32 -4.12
CA SER A 68 3.29 -9.54 -3.01
C SER A 68 3.43 -8.28 -2.15
N LEU A 69 3.56 -7.11 -2.78
CA LEU A 69 3.63 -5.82 -2.08
C LEU A 69 2.35 -5.55 -1.29
N VAL A 70 1.19 -5.68 -1.94
CA VAL A 70 -0.11 -5.40 -1.32
C VAL A 70 -0.43 -6.44 -0.25
N GLY A 71 -0.06 -7.71 -0.46
CA GLY A 71 -0.19 -8.75 0.54
C GLY A 71 0.53 -8.38 1.84
N ASP A 72 1.80 -8.00 1.74
CA ASP A 72 2.62 -7.65 2.91
C ASP A 72 2.11 -6.38 3.62
N ILE A 73 1.66 -5.37 2.86
CA ILE A 73 1.00 -4.18 3.42
C ILE A 73 -0.26 -4.58 4.21
N MET A 74 -1.12 -5.41 3.63
CA MET A 74 -2.38 -5.82 4.26
C MET A 74 -2.12 -6.64 5.53
N ASP A 75 -1.14 -7.55 5.49
CA ASP A 75 -0.72 -8.34 6.64
C ASP A 75 -0.17 -7.44 7.75
N GLY A 76 0.67 -6.45 7.41
CA GLY A 76 1.20 -5.47 8.36
C GLY A 76 0.11 -4.59 8.99
N LEU A 77 -0.88 -4.16 8.20
CA LEU A 77 -2.02 -3.40 8.71
C LEU A 77 -2.91 -4.24 9.64
N GLU A 78 -3.07 -5.54 9.37
CA GLU A 78 -3.81 -6.47 10.23
C GLU A 78 -3.07 -6.74 11.54
N ASP A 79 -1.76 -6.96 11.49
CA ASP A 79 -0.91 -7.18 12.67
C ASP A 79 -0.86 -5.95 13.60
N GLU A 80 -0.87 -4.74 13.03
CA GLU A 80 -0.97 -3.49 13.79
C GLU A 80 -2.40 -3.16 14.27
N GLY A 81 -3.41 -3.90 13.80
CA GLY A 81 -4.81 -3.74 14.18
C GLY A 81 -5.51 -2.53 13.52
N TYR A 82 -5.04 -2.09 12.36
CA TYR A 82 -5.70 -1.06 11.56
C TYR A 82 -6.88 -1.59 10.74
N VAL A 83 -6.85 -2.88 10.36
CA VAL A 83 -7.85 -3.51 9.47
C VAL A 83 -8.34 -4.88 9.93
#